data_AF-A0A939UYI4-F1
#
_entry.id   AF-A0A939UYI4-F1
#
_cell.length_a   1.000
_cell.length_b   1.000
_cell.length_c   1.000
_cell.angle_alpha   90.00
_cell.angle_beta   90.00
_cell.angle_gamma   90.00
#
_symmetry.space_group_name_H-M   'P 1'
#
loop_
_entity.id
_entity.type
_entity.pdbx_description
1 polymer ?
#
loop_
_entity_poly.entity_id
_entity_poly.type
_entity_poly.pdbx_seq_one_letter_code
_entity_poly.pdbx_strand_id
1 'polypeptide(L)'
;MSKLTDKSPQSHHQSLQDKPEQKRKTKSASDKKQKDMLLPKKELSAEQRKWMVEYVYDIVGFAHDVCRQLPCGLPEYIYQEAFFTTLSNHHITAHKEWMFHPLFNGQPLQSYLKMDFMIEREQGNIIIETKAIEELTNRERAQLFGYMAGTSFPFGLLINFATYPKPQIERYFFDKKDMTLTAF
;
A
#
# COMPACT_ATOMS: atom_id res chain seq x y z
N MET A 1 65.52 32.61 -28.97
CA MET A 1 66.57 32.56 -27.93
C MET A 1 65.87 32.54 -26.57
N SER A 2 65.77 31.36 -25.92
CA SER A 2 66.56 30.94 -24.71
C SER A 2 66.06 31.68 -23.43
N LYS A 3 65.60 31.10 -22.30
CA LYS A 3 65.65 29.79 -21.59
C LYS A 3 64.47 29.74 -20.57
N LEU A 4 63.72 28.65 -20.44
CA LEU A 4 63.73 27.62 -19.35
C LEU A 4 64.27 28.02 -17.96
N THR A 5 63.45 27.81 -16.90
CA THR A 5 63.59 26.86 -15.75
C THR A 5 62.58 27.28 -14.65
N ASP A 6 61.50 26.53 -14.39
CA ASP A 6 61.37 25.38 -13.47
C ASP A 6 61.60 25.70 -11.98
N LYS A 7 60.52 25.67 -11.17
CA LYS A 7 60.30 24.79 -10.01
C LYS A 7 59.27 25.35 -9.01
N SER A 8 58.25 24.53 -8.74
CA SER A 8 57.33 24.61 -7.61
C SER A 8 58.07 24.60 -6.26
N PRO A 9 57.41 25.03 -5.16
CA PRO A 9 56.81 24.01 -4.31
C PRO A 9 55.37 24.31 -3.89
N GLN A 10 54.61 23.23 -3.83
CA GLN A 10 53.28 23.12 -3.25
C GLN A 10 53.30 23.52 -1.77
N SER A 11 52.36 24.36 -1.36
CA SER A 11 51.93 24.43 0.04
C SER A 11 50.41 24.45 0.09
N HIS A 12 49.88 23.37 0.64
CA HIS A 12 48.49 23.01 0.87
C HIS A 12 47.56 24.16 1.24
N HIS A 13 46.62 24.47 0.34
CA HIS A 13 45.32 25.01 0.70
C HIS A 13 44.26 24.21 -0.06
N GLN A 14 43.67 23.20 0.59
CA GLN A 14 42.41 22.64 0.13
C GLN A 14 41.55 22.23 1.32
N SER A 15 40.55 23.08 1.54
CA SER A 15 39.21 22.81 2.04
C SER A 15 38.99 21.53 2.84
N LEU A 16 38.66 21.71 4.12
CA LEU A 16 37.78 20.83 4.87
C LEU A 16 36.55 20.50 4.01
N GLN A 17 36.48 19.25 3.53
CA GLN A 17 35.24 18.72 2.98
C GLN A 17 34.39 18.27 4.16
N ASP A 18 33.36 19.05 4.46
CA ASP A 18 32.25 18.65 5.31
C ASP A 18 31.65 17.34 4.77
N LYS A 19 31.64 16.31 5.62
CA LYS A 19 30.87 15.09 5.37
C LYS A 19 29.38 15.46 5.40
N PRO A 20 28.53 14.95 4.50
CA PRO A 20 27.11 15.18 4.60
C PRO A 20 26.60 14.48 5.87
N GLU A 21 26.17 15.28 6.84
CA GLU A 21 25.34 14.83 7.95
C GLU A 21 24.13 14.09 7.37
N GLN A 22 24.09 12.78 7.60
CA GLN A 22 22.86 12.02 7.51
C GLN A 22 21.89 12.60 8.54
N LYS A 23 21.04 13.54 8.09
CA LYS A 23 19.85 13.94 8.81
C LYS A 23 19.00 12.69 9.00
N ARG A 24 19.13 12.05 10.17
CA ARG A 24 18.09 11.17 10.70
C ARG A 24 16.81 11.99 10.67
N LYS A 25 15.93 11.71 9.70
CA LYS A 25 14.56 12.22 9.70
C LYS A 25 13.95 11.79 11.03
N THR A 26 13.90 12.70 11.99
CA THR A 26 13.13 12.53 13.20
C THR A 26 11.68 12.41 12.74
N LYS A 27 11.07 11.24 13.00
CA LYS A 27 9.64 11.03 12.71
C LYS A 27 8.86 12.19 13.32
N SER A 28 8.15 12.90 12.47
CA SER A 28 7.41 14.10 12.85
C SER A 28 6.31 13.74 13.85
N ALA A 29 5.88 14.68 14.69
CA ALA A 29 4.78 14.45 15.63
C ALA A 29 3.46 14.05 14.93
N SER A 30 3.29 14.44 13.65
CA SER A 30 2.21 13.96 12.78
C SER A 30 2.30 12.48 12.45
N ASP A 31 3.51 11.94 12.21
CA ASP A 31 3.71 10.50 11.96
C ASP A 31 3.40 9.65 13.19
N LYS A 32 3.62 10.19 14.40
CA LYS A 32 3.23 9.55 15.67
C LYS A 32 1.71 9.60 15.90
N LYS A 33 1.06 10.75 15.69
CA LYS A 33 -0.40 10.88 15.85
C LYS A 33 -1.19 10.00 14.87
N GLN A 34 -0.71 9.83 13.65
CA GLN A 34 -1.36 8.94 12.67
C GLN A 34 -1.20 7.46 13.06
N LYS A 35 -0.13 7.12 13.79
CA LYS A 35 0.14 5.76 14.27
C LYS A 35 -0.85 5.31 15.34
N ASP A 36 -1.33 6.25 16.16
CA ASP A 36 -2.32 6.04 17.22
C ASP A 36 -3.78 6.07 16.71
N MET A 37 -4.00 6.54 15.47
CA MET A 37 -5.33 6.59 14.84
C MET A 37 -5.73 5.27 14.17
N LEU A 38 -4.82 4.28 14.13
CA LEU A 38 -5.03 2.98 13.52
C LEU A 38 -5.63 2.04 14.57
N LEU A 39 -6.69 1.33 14.17
CA LEU A 39 -7.48 0.44 15.01
C LEU A 39 -6.58 -0.52 15.84
N PRO A 40 -7.00 -0.88 17.07
CA PRO A 40 -6.24 -1.77 17.93
C PRO A 40 -5.92 -3.10 17.24
N LYS A 41 -4.68 -3.59 17.42
CA LYS A 41 -4.21 -4.85 16.85
C LYS A 41 -4.56 -6.01 17.79
N LYS A 42 -5.11 -7.08 17.23
CA LYS A 42 -5.47 -8.32 17.95
C LYS A 42 -4.96 -9.54 17.19
N GLU A 43 -4.72 -10.66 17.88
CA GLU A 43 -4.43 -11.91 17.16
C GLU A 43 -5.71 -12.50 16.53
N LEU A 44 -5.55 -13.10 15.35
CA LEU A 44 -6.64 -13.79 14.66
C LEU A 44 -6.86 -15.19 15.22
N SER A 45 -8.12 -15.59 15.30
CA SER A 45 -8.51 -16.97 15.56
C SER A 45 -8.05 -17.89 14.43
N ALA A 46 -7.95 -19.19 14.70
CA ALA A 46 -7.58 -20.19 13.69
C ALA A 46 -8.53 -20.18 12.48
N GLU A 47 -9.83 -19.97 12.72
CA GLU A 47 -10.86 -19.88 11.69
C GLU A 47 -10.70 -18.61 10.83
N GLN A 48 -10.47 -17.45 11.45
CA GLN A 48 -10.19 -16.20 10.73
C GLN A 48 -8.95 -16.35 9.85
N ARG A 49 -7.88 -16.96 10.37
CA ARG A 49 -6.66 -17.25 9.59
C ARG A 49 -6.95 -18.14 8.39
N LYS A 50 -7.75 -19.18 8.57
CA LYS A 50 -8.13 -20.10 7.49
C LYS A 50 -8.85 -19.36 6.37
N TRP A 51 -9.93 -18.63 6.69
CA TRP A 51 -10.70 -17.90 5.67
C TRP A 51 -9.86 -16.89 4.92
N MET A 52 -9.00 -16.17 5.63
CA MET A 52 -8.13 -15.21 4.97
C MET A 52 -7.18 -15.85 3.97
N VAL A 53 -6.52 -16.95 4.34
CA VAL A 53 -5.66 -17.68 3.40
C VAL A 53 -6.49 -18.11 2.21
N GLU A 54 -7.63 -18.77 2.44
CA GLU A 54 -8.50 -19.29 1.38
C GLU A 54 -8.99 -18.19 0.42
N TYR A 55 -9.34 -17.01 0.93
CA TYR A 55 -10.06 -15.98 0.16
C TYR A 55 -9.15 -15.02 -0.59
N VAL A 56 -7.92 -14.86 -0.10
CA VAL A 56 -6.94 -13.89 -0.61
C VAL A 56 -5.87 -14.58 -1.47
N TYR A 57 -5.69 -15.90 -1.34
CA TYR A 57 -4.58 -16.61 -1.99
C TYR A 57 -4.58 -16.48 -3.51
N ASP A 58 -5.74 -16.66 -4.15
CA ASP A 58 -5.91 -16.50 -5.59
C ASP A 58 -5.63 -15.05 -6.03
N ILE A 59 -6.21 -14.07 -5.32
CA ILE A 59 -6.05 -12.64 -5.58
C ILE A 59 -4.58 -12.21 -5.51
N VAL A 60 -3.85 -12.71 -4.51
CA VAL A 60 -2.40 -12.50 -4.36
C VAL A 60 -1.64 -13.11 -5.54
N GLY A 61 -1.99 -14.34 -5.93
CA GLY A 61 -1.42 -15.01 -7.10
C GLY A 61 -1.56 -14.16 -8.37
N PHE A 62 -2.75 -13.63 -8.60
CA PHE A 62 -3.04 -12.77 -9.75
C PHE A 62 -2.27 -11.45 -9.71
N ALA A 63 -2.08 -10.85 -8.53
CA ALA A 63 -1.23 -9.66 -8.40
C ALA A 63 0.24 -9.95 -8.75
N HIS A 64 0.74 -11.14 -8.39
CA HIS A 64 2.06 -11.61 -8.82
C HIS A 64 2.13 -11.84 -10.34
N ASP A 65 1.07 -12.33 -10.98
CA ASP A 65 1.01 -12.50 -12.43
C ASP A 65 1.09 -11.15 -13.17
N VAL A 66 0.36 -10.13 -12.70
CA VAL A 66 0.40 -8.77 -13.27
C VAL A 66 1.81 -8.19 -13.18
N CYS A 67 2.43 -8.26 -12.00
CA CYS A 67 3.77 -7.73 -11.77
C CYS A 67 4.86 -8.42 -12.62
N ARG A 68 4.62 -9.68 -13.04
CA ARG A 68 5.54 -10.42 -13.93
C ARG A 68 5.36 -10.07 -15.40
N GLN A 69 4.17 -9.65 -15.80
CA GLN A 69 3.84 -9.35 -17.20
C GLN A 69 4.08 -7.88 -17.56
N LEU A 70 3.96 -6.97 -16.58
CA LEU A 70 4.16 -5.54 -16.79
C LEU A 70 5.53 -5.09 -16.26
N PRO A 71 6.23 -4.19 -16.97
CA PRO A 71 7.45 -3.58 -16.46
C PRO A 71 7.15 -2.71 -15.23
N CYS A 72 8.12 -2.56 -14.35
CA CYS A 72 8.05 -1.62 -13.22
C CYS A 72 8.10 -0.16 -13.74
N GLY A 73 7.41 0.76 -13.06
CA GLY A 73 7.44 2.20 -13.34
C GLY A 73 6.29 2.73 -14.19
N LEU A 74 5.28 1.90 -14.48
CA LEU A 74 4.06 2.35 -15.13
C LEU A 74 3.15 3.12 -14.15
N PRO A 75 2.24 3.96 -14.65
CA PRO A 75 1.22 4.59 -13.80
C PRO A 75 0.30 3.58 -13.10
N GLU A 76 -0.18 3.91 -11.90
CA GLU A 76 -1.07 3.08 -11.08
C GLU A 76 -2.30 2.56 -11.84
N TYR A 77 -2.94 3.42 -12.64
CA TYR A 77 -4.15 3.04 -13.38
C TYR A 77 -3.92 1.91 -14.40
N ILE A 78 -2.69 1.78 -14.94
CA ILE A 78 -2.34 0.68 -15.86
C ILE A 78 -2.28 -0.65 -15.10
N TYR A 79 -1.67 -0.67 -13.91
CA TYR A 79 -1.66 -1.87 -13.07
C TYR A 79 -3.06 -2.22 -12.58
N GLN A 80 -3.86 -1.23 -12.18
CA GLN A 80 -5.26 -1.42 -11.79
C GLN A 80 -6.06 -2.06 -12.93
N GLU A 81 -5.93 -1.57 -14.17
CA GLU A 81 -6.61 -2.14 -15.33
C GLU A 81 -6.14 -3.56 -15.67
N ALA A 82 -4.84 -3.80 -15.64
CA ALA A 82 -4.28 -5.13 -15.87
C ALA A 82 -4.75 -6.13 -14.81
N PHE A 83 -4.77 -5.72 -13.54
CA PHE A 83 -5.25 -6.55 -12.45
C PHE A 83 -6.74 -6.87 -12.58
N PHE A 84 -7.58 -5.89 -12.94
CA PHE A 84 -8.99 -6.14 -13.24
C PHE A 84 -9.19 -7.15 -14.38
N THR A 85 -8.39 -7.03 -15.44
CA THR A 85 -8.40 -7.94 -16.58
C THR A 85 -8.00 -9.36 -16.16
N THR A 86 -6.95 -9.49 -15.35
CA THR A 86 -6.53 -10.79 -14.80
C THR A 86 -7.63 -11.41 -13.95
N LEU A 87 -8.23 -10.67 -13.02
CA LEU A 87 -9.34 -11.16 -12.19
C LEU A 87 -10.50 -11.66 -13.05
N SER A 88 -10.88 -10.89 -14.07
CA SER A 88 -11.96 -11.23 -15.00
C SER A 88 -11.67 -12.51 -15.80
N ASN A 89 -10.43 -12.66 -16.29
CA ASN A 89 -9.99 -13.87 -17.02
C ASN A 89 -10.01 -15.14 -16.15
N HIS A 90 -9.91 -14.97 -14.82
CA HIS A 90 -10.03 -16.04 -13.85
C HIS A 90 -11.44 -16.15 -13.24
N HIS A 91 -12.44 -15.51 -13.84
CA HIS A 91 -13.84 -15.56 -13.44
C HIS A 91 -14.10 -15.07 -12.00
N ILE A 92 -13.26 -14.15 -11.52
CA ILE A 92 -13.48 -13.48 -10.23
C ILE A 92 -14.44 -12.31 -10.43
N THR A 93 -15.58 -12.35 -9.75
CA THR A 93 -16.54 -11.24 -9.68
C THR A 93 -15.94 -10.09 -8.87
N ALA A 94 -15.28 -9.16 -9.56
CA ALA A 94 -14.72 -7.94 -8.98
C ALA A 94 -15.49 -6.72 -9.50
N HIS A 95 -15.81 -5.80 -8.59
CA HIS A 95 -16.42 -4.51 -8.90
C HIS A 95 -15.32 -3.45 -8.87
N LYS A 96 -14.93 -2.95 -10.06
CA LYS A 96 -13.92 -1.90 -10.19
C LYS A 96 -14.51 -0.53 -9.83
N GLU A 97 -13.70 0.33 -9.20
CA GLU A 97 -14.08 1.70 -8.82
C GLU A 97 -15.36 1.78 -7.97
N TRP A 98 -15.52 0.83 -7.05
CA TRP A 98 -16.74 0.67 -6.27
C TRP A 98 -16.96 1.84 -5.31
N MET A 99 -18.16 2.43 -5.36
CA MET A 99 -18.56 3.58 -4.56
C MET A 99 -19.45 3.15 -3.39
N PHE A 100 -19.18 3.71 -2.22
CA PHE A 100 -19.95 3.43 -1.01
C PHE A 100 -20.26 4.73 -0.25
N HIS A 101 -21.53 4.90 0.15
CA HIS A 101 -21.98 6.03 0.94
C HIS A 101 -22.04 5.66 2.42
N PRO A 102 -21.12 6.16 3.26
CA PRO A 102 -21.14 5.85 4.69
C PRO A 102 -22.38 6.41 5.36
N LEU A 103 -22.81 5.75 6.43
CA LEU A 103 -23.92 6.19 7.25
C LEU A 103 -23.43 7.14 8.35
N PHE A 104 -24.12 8.26 8.52
CA PHE A 104 -23.99 9.16 9.67
C PHE A 104 -25.36 9.32 10.33
N ASN A 105 -25.46 8.99 11.62
CA ASN A 105 -26.74 8.92 12.34
C ASN A 105 -27.81 8.06 11.63
N GLY A 106 -27.37 6.94 11.05
CA GLY A 106 -28.22 6.03 10.29
C GLY A 106 -28.65 6.54 8.91
N GLN A 107 -28.21 7.72 8.48
CA GLN A 107 -28.53 8.29 7.17
C GLN A 107 -27.31 8.26 6.24
N PRO A 108 -27.46 7.87 4.96
CA PRO A 108 -26.35 7.90 4.02
C PRO A 108 -25.89 9.33 3.75
N LEU A 109 -24.58 9.54 3.77
CA LEU A 109 -23.96 10.80 3.35
C LEU A 109 -24.02 10.94 1.82
N GLN A 110 -24.08 12.18 1.33
CA GLN A 110 -23.90 12.45 -0.11
C GLN A 110 -22.46 12.16 -0.57
N SER A 111 -21.49 12.37 0.32
CA SER A 111 -20.10 11.97 0.10
C SER A 111 -19.97 10.44 0.04
N TYR A 112 -18.95 9.97 -0.67
CA TYR A 112 -18.68 8.54 -0.84
C TYR A 112 -17.20 8.20 -0.64
N LEU A 113 -16.96 6.94 -0.28
CA LEU A 113 -15.70 6.26 -0.42
C LEU A 113 -15.64 5.66 -1.82
N LYS A 114 -14.50 5.77 -2.50
CA LYS A 114 -14.25 5.13 -3.80
C LYS A 114 -13.06 4.19 -3.65
N MET A 115 -13.33 2.89 -3.68
CA MET A 115 -12.30 1.85 -3.60
C MET A 115 -11.93 1.38 -5.01
N ASP A 116 -10.69 0.94 -5.21
CA ASP A 116 -10.28 0.39 -6.50
C ASP A 116 -11.05 -0.87 -6.85
N PHE A 117 -11.20 -1.80 -5.89
CA PHE A 117 -12.00 -3.01 -6.07
C PHE A 117 -12.78 -3.41 -4.83
N MET A 118 -13.95 -3.99 -5.08
CA MET A 118 -14.69 -4.81 -4.14
C MET A 118 -14.88 -6.20 -4.75
N ILE A 119 -14.46 -7.25 -4.04
CA ILE A 119 -14.63 -8.64 -4.46
C ILE A 119 -15.61 -9.32 -3.52
N GLU A 120 -16.62 -9.96 -4.10
CA GLU A 120 -17.61 -10.72 -3.35
C GLU A 120 -17.02 -12.06 -2.89
N ARG A 121 -17.26 -12.38 -1.62
CA ARG A 121 -16.99 -13.70 -1.05
C ARG A 121 -18.06 -14.05 -0.02
N GLU A 122 -18.29 -15.33 0.18
CA GLU A 122 -19.35 -15.84 1.05
C GLU A 122 -19.17 -15.38 2.52
N GLN A 123 -17.93 -15.36 3.04
CA GLN A 123 -17.65 -15.06 4.46
C GLN A 123 -17.43 -13.54 4.68
N GLY A 124 -17.53 -12.75 3.62
CA GLY A 124 -17.39 -11.29 3.64
C GLY A 124 -16.54 -10.76 2.50
N ASN A 125 -16.91 -9.58 2.01
CA ASN A 125 -16.27 -8.97 0.85
C ASN A 125 -14.83 -8.54 1.14
N ILE A 126 -14.02 -8.50 0.07
CA ILE A 126 -12.64 -8.04 0.09
C ILE A 126 -12.57 -6.65 -0.55
N ILE A 127 -11.93 -5.71 0.14
CA ILE A 127 -11.56 -4.42 -0.42
C ILE A 127 -10.11 -4.51 -0.88
N ILE A 128 -9.83 -4.01 -2.08
CA ILE A 128 -8.47 -3.89 -2.58
C ILE A 128 -8.20 -2.42 -2.91
N GLU A 129 -7.07 -1.93 -2.43
CA GLU A 129 -6.47 -0.66 -2.83
C GLU A 129 -5.16 -0.96 -3.55
N THR A 130 -5.01 -0.43 -4.76
CA THR A 130 -3.80 -0.58 -5.58
C THR A 130 -2.97 0.69 -5.52
N LYS A 131 -1.65 0.54 -5.63
CA LYS A 131 -0.67 1.63 -5.67
C LYS A 131 0.43 1.30 -6.67
N ALA A 132 1.07 2.33 -7.19
CA ALA A 132 2.34 2.21 -7.91
C ALA A 132 3.29 3.31 -7.43
N ILE A 133 3.76 3.19 -6.20
CA ILE A 133 4.59 4.19 -5.50
C ILE A 133 5.84 3.55 -4.88
N GLU A 134 6.89 4.34 -4.63
CA GLU A 134 8.16 3.81 -4.12
C GLU A 134 8.03 3.05 -2.79
N GLU A 135 7.24 3.56 -1.85
CA GLU A 135 7.03 2.93 -0.54
C GLU A 135 5.60 3.18 -0.02
N LEU A 136 4.98 2.14 0.53
CA LEU A 136 3.71 2.25 1.25
C LEU A 136 3.90 2.96 2.60
N THR A 137 3.16 4.05 2.81
CA THR A 137 3.21 4.82 4.05
C THR A 137 1.95 4.57 4.90
N ASN A 138 1.85 5.25 6.04
CA ASN A 138 0.64 5.17 6.86
C ASN A 138 -0.58 5.81 6.17
N ARG A 139 -0.36 6.65 5.14
CA ARG A 139 -1.45 7.29 4.39
C ARG A 139 -2.27 6.25 3.63
N GLU A 140 -1.61 5.39 2.86
CA GLU A 140 -2.26 4.36 2.04
C GLU A 140 -2.93 3.30 2.93
N ARG A 141 -2.29 2.92 4.04
CA ARG A 141 -2.88 2.03 5.05
C ARG A 141 -4.13 2.65 5.69
N ALA A 142 -4.06 3.92 6.10
CA ALA A 142 -5.20 4.62 6.68
C ALA A 142 -6.38 4.75 5.69
N GLN A 143 -6.10 4.92 4.40
CA GLN A 143 -7.12 4.92 3.35
C GLN A 143 -7.85 3.57 3.29
N LEU A 144 -7.11 2.46 3.15
CA LEU A 144 -7.69 1.11 3.16
C LEU A 144 -8.47 0.84 4.45
N PHE A 145 -7.95 1.25 5.61
CA PHE A 145 -8.61 0.97 6.90
C PHE A 145 -9.89 1.77 7.05
N GLY A 146 -9.91 3.02 6.57
CA GLY A 146 -11.12 3.83 6.50
C GLY A 146 -12.18 3.16 5.61
N TYR A 147 -11.77 2.52 4.52
CA TYR A 147 -12.67 1.76 3.65
C TYR A 147 -13.25 0.54 4.37
N MET A 148 -12.40 -0.28 5.00
CA MET A 148 -12.84 -1.47 5.76
C MET A 148 -13.78 -1.11 6.91
N ALA A 149 -13.43 -0.07 7.69
CA ALA A 149 -14.26 0.39 8.80
C ALA A 149 -15.58 1.01 8.31
N GLY A 150 -15.54 1.79 7.23
CA GLY A 150 -16.72 2.45 6.66
C GLY A 150 -17.75 1.46 6.12
N THR A 151 -17.30 0.38 5.46
CA THR A 151 -18.17 -0.65 4.88
C THR A 151 -18.47 -1.81 5.83
N SER A 152 -17.71 -1.93 6.92
CA SER A 152 -17.66 -3.12 7.77
C SER A 152 -17.25 -4.40 7.04
N PHE A 153 -16.50 -4.29 5.94
CA PHE A 153 -15.97 -5.45 5.22
C PHE A 153 -14.73 -6.01 5.92
N PRO A 154 -14.65 -7.34 6.10
CA PRO A 154 -13.64 -7.94 6.96
C PRO A 154 -12.27 -8.08 6.31
N PHE A 155 -12.17 -8.11 4.98
CA PHE A 155 -10.90 -8.38 4.30
C PHE A 155 -10.41 -7.16 3.51
N GLY A 156 -9.11 -6.89 3.60
CA GLY A 156 -8.48 -5.75 2.95
C GLY A 156 -7.11 -6.11 2.39
N LEU A 157 -6.83 -5.69 1.16
CA LEU A 157 -5.54 -5.83 0.52
C LEU A 157 -5.03 -4.47 0.08
N LEU A 158 -3.79 -4.17 0.43
CA LEU A 158 -3.04 -3.03 -0.09
C LEU A 158 -1.92 -3.57 -0.97
N ILE A 159 -2.03 -3.34 -2.28
CA ILE A 159 -1.13 -3.89 -3.29
C ILE A 159 -0.34 -2.76 -3.92
N ASN A 160 0.98 -2.78 -3.78
CA ASN A 160 1.88 -1.85 -4.46
C ASN A 160 2.64 -2.57 -5.57
N PHE A 161 2.44 -2.12 -6.80
CA PHE A 161 3.02 -2.70 -8.02
C PHE A 161 4.36 -2.06 -8.43
N ALA A 162 4.82 -1.00 -7.76
CA ALA A 162 6.09 -0.35 -8.08
C ALA A 162 7.34 -1.09 -7.52
N THR A 163 7.22 -2.39 -7.27
CA THR A 163 8.30 -3.25 -6.81
C THR A 163 8.48 -4.42 -7.79
N TYR A 164 9.72 -4.83 -8.02
CA TYR A 164 10.07 -5.95 -8.91
C TYR A 164 11.04 -6.90 -8.18
N PRO A 165 10.93 -8.25 -8.35
CA PRO A 165 10.05 -9.00 -9.26
C PRO A 165 8.66 -9.36 -8.70
N LYS A 166 8.32 -8.85 -7.51
CA LYS A 166 7.06 -9.16 -6.84
C LYS A 166 6.43 -7.84 -6.36
N PRO A 167 5.09 -7.73 -6.39
CA PRO A 167 4.40 -6.61 -5.74
C PRO A 167 4.60 -6.70 -4.22
N GLN A 168 4.62 -5.56 -3.56
CA GLN A 168 4.46 -5.48 -2.12
C GLN A 168 2.97 -5.61 -1.80
N ILE A 169 2.61 -6.61 -0.98
CA ILE A 169 1.22 -6.87 -0.60
C ILE A 169 1.11 -6.89 0.92
N GLU A 170 0.24 -6.04 1.46
CA GLU A 170 -0.18 -6.09 2.85
C GLU A 170 -1.62 -6.58 2.93
N ARG A 171 -1.89 -7.43 3.92
CA ARG A 171 -3.18 -8.09 4.08
C ARG A 171 -3.73 -7.82 5.46
N TYR A 172 -5.01 -7.53 5.52
CA TYR A 172 -5.65 -7.05 6.73
C TYR A 172 -6.99 -7.73 6.95
N PHE A 173 -7.26 -8.02 8.23
CA PHE A 173 -8.55 -8.43 8.73
C PHE A 173 -9.14 -7.32 9.60
N PHE A 174 -10.40 -6.97 9.39
CA PHE A 174 -11.15 -6.05 10.21
C PHE A 174 -12.24 -6.81 10.98
N ASP A 175 -12.17 -6.77 12.30
CA ASP A 175 -13.22 -7.30 13.17
C ASP A 175 -14.15 -6.17 13.59
N LYS A 176 -15.35 -6.13 12.98
CA LYS A 176 -16.38 -5.12 13.27
C LYS A 176 -16.94 -5.19 14.71
N LYS A 177 -16.78 -6.31 15.42
CA LYS A 177 -17.31 -6.44 16.80
C LYS A 177 -16.51 -5.58 17.76
N ASP A 178 -15.19 -5.67 17.65
CA ASP A 178 -14.25 -4.99 18.55
C ASP A 178 -13.63 -3.75 17.89
N MET A 179 -13.98 -3.47 16.63
CA MET A 179 -13.35 -2.43 15.79
C MET A 179 -11.82 -2.58 15.76
N THR A 180 -11.34 -3.80 15.54
CA THR A 180 -9.90 -4.12 15.54
C THR A 180 -9.41 -4.42 14.14
N LEU A 181 -8.13 -4.19 13.88
CA LEU A 181 -7.51 -4.48 12.60
C LEU A 181 -6.21 -5.25 12.78
N THR A 182 -6.09 -6.35 12.06
CA THR A 182 -4.96 -7.27 12.18
C THR A 182 -4.28 -7.49 10.84
N ALA A 183 -2.98 -7.24 10.80
CA ALA A 183 -2.14 -7.59 9.66
C ALA A 183 -1.79 -9.08 9.68
N PHE A 184 -1.63 -9.70 8.51
CA PHE A 184 -1.17 -11.08 8.39
C PHE A 184 -0.31 -11.38 7.17
#